data_AF-A0A958SZE1-F1
#
_entry.id   AF-A0A958SZE1-F1
#
_cell.length_a   1.000
_cell.length_b   1.000
_cell.length_c   1.000
_cell.angle_alpha   90.00
_cell.angle_beta   90.00
_cell.angle_gamma   90.00
#
_symmetry.space_group_name_H-M   'P 1'
#
loop_
_entity.id
_entity.type
_entity.pdbx_description
1 polymer ?
#
loop_
_entity_poly.entity_id
_entity_poly.type
_entity_poly.pdbx_seq_one_letter_code
_entity_poly.pdbx_strand_id
1 'polypeptide(L)'
;MLEFIYKIKMYKYFLLVFFFTSAGLTAQNLDKEVLFTIDNEPVYVSEFERVYNKNLDLVKDESQKDVDEYLKLFVNYKLKLKEAYAKGLDEKPSYKRELDTYKKQLADNFLNDSEVTNELVQEAYDRTVNEVNASHILVRMNENPTPEDTLQAYNEIVKLR
;
A
#
# COMPACT_ATOMS: atom_id res chain seq x y z
N MET A 1 55.02 -15.17 12.28
CA MET A 1 54.74 -14.15 11.23
C MET A 1 54.30 -14.80 9.91
N LEU A 2 55.03 -15.77 9.36
CA LEU A 2 54.65 -16.50 8.13
C LEU A 2 53.29 -17.24 8.24
N GLU A 3 53.07 -17.97 9.34
CA GLU A 3 51.80 -18.66 9.66
C GLU A 3 50.57 -17.73 9.59
N PHE A 4 50.73 -16.51 10.09
CA PHE A 4 49.67 -15.50 10.11
C PHE A 4 49.35 -14.98 8.70
N ILE A 5 50.38 -14.76 7.88
CA ILE A 5 50.24 -14.35 6.49
C ILE A 5 49.58 -15.45 5.65
N TYR A 6 49.91 -16.71 5.92
CA TYR A 6 49.32 -17.86 5.23
C TYR A 6 47.83 -18.01 5.53
N LYS A 7 47.43 -17.85 6.81
CA LYS A 7 46.01 -17.83 7.21
C LYS A 7 45.22 -16.70 6.53
N ILE A 8 45.79 -15.49 6.44
CA ILE A 8 45.13 -14.35 5.78
C ILE A 8 44.94 -14.62 4.27
N LYS A 9 45.96 -15.17 3.60
CA LYS A 9 45.84 -15.55 2.18
C LYS A 9 44.79 -16.63 1.99
N MET A 10 44.77 -17.66 2.84
CA MET A 10 43.78 -18.74 2.79
C MET A 10 42.35 -18.22 2.99
N TYR A 11 42.13 -17.29 3.93
CA TYR A 11 40.82 -16.68 4.16
C TYR A 11 40.35 -15.84 2.96
N LYS A 12 41.28 -15.16 2.27
CA LYS A 12 40.98 -14.44 1.02
C LYS A 12 40.57 -15.37 -0.11
N TYR A 13 41.27 -16.49 -0.30
CA TYR A 13 40.88 -17.48 -1.31
C TYR A 13 39.53 -18.12 -0.98
N PHE A 14 39.27 -18.40 0.30
CA PHE A 14 37.96 -18.91 0.75
C PHE A 14 36.82 -17.91 0.48
N LEU A 15 37.02 -16.63 0.80
CA LEU A 15 36.05 -15.57 0.51
C LEU A 15 35.81 -15.39 -1.01
N LEU A 16 36.86 -15.54 -1.82
CA LEU A 16 36.77 -15.39 -3.28
C LEU A 16 36.02 -16.57 -3.92
N VAL A 17 36.21 -17.80 -3.42
CA VAL A 17 35.43 -18.97 -3.83
C VAL A 17 33.96 -18.83 -3.40
N PHE A 18 33.68 -18.37 -2.19
CA PHE A 18 32.31 -18.15 -1.69
C PHE A 18 31.55 -17.12 -2.55
N PHE A 19 32.22 -16.03 -2.94
CA PHE A 19 31.63 -14.98 -3.80
C PHE A 19 31.35 -15.48 -5.24
N PHE A 20 32.16 -16.41 -5.76
CA PHE A 20 31.90 -17.02 -7.07
C PHE A 20 30.76 -18.04 -7.03
N THR A 21 30.56 -18.74 -5.90
CA THR A 21 29.46 -19.70 -5.76
C THR A 21 28.09 -19.06 -5.57
N SER A 22 28.01 -17.83 -5.03
CA SER A 22 26.74 -17.11 -4.87
C SER A 22 26.23 -16.44 -6.14
N ALA A 23 27.12 -16.18 -7.12
CA ALA A 23 26.75 -15.55 -8.41
C ALA A 23 25.93 -16.46 -9.34
N GLY A 24 25.81 -17.76 -9.03
CA GLY A 24 25.03 -18.74 -9.81
C GLY A 24 23.63 -19.03 -9.27
N LEU A 25 23.18 -18.35 -8.21
CA LEU A 25 21.85 -18.57 -7.64
C LEU A 25 20.80 -17.81 -8.47
N THR A 26 20.32 -18.44 -9.54
CA THR A 26 19.06 -18.02 -10.15
C THR A 26 17.91 -18.44 -9.23
N ALA A 27 17.22 -17.47 -8.64
CA ALA A 27 15.93 -17.73 -8.01
C ALA A 27 14.99 -18.37 -9.04
N GLN A 28 14.31 -19.45 -8.66
CA GLN A 28 13.31 -20.09 -9.52
C GLN A 28 12.18 -19.07 -9.74
N ASN A 29 12.06 -18.59 -10.98
CA ASN A 29 11.13 -17.54 -11.34
C ASN A 29 9.75 -18.17 -11.62
N LEU A 30 9.04 -18.54 -10.54
CA LEU A 30 7.72 -19.17 -10.57
C LEU A 30 6.65 -18.32 -11.29
N ASP A 31 6.95 -17.04 -11.55
CA ASP A 31 6.10 -16.10 -12.29
C ASP A 31 5.76 -16.54 -13.72
N LYS A 32 6.50 -17.50 -14.28
CA LYS A 32 6.29 -17.99 -15.64
C LYS A 32 5.87 -19.46 -15.74
N GLU A 33 5.76 -20.15 -14.61
CA GLU A 33 5.35 -21.56 -14.61
C GLU A 33 3.83 -21.66 -14.76
N VAL A 34 3.38 -22.33 -15.81
CA VAL A 34 1.95 -22.54 -16.09
C VAL A 34 1.46 -23.73 -15.28
N LEU A 35 0.45 -23.50 -14.44
CA LEU A 35 -0.19 -24.52 -13.63
C LEU A 35 -1.26 -25.28 -14.42
N PHE A 36 -2.14 -24.54 -15.12
CA PHE A 36 -3.13 -25.09 -16.05
C PHE A 36 -3.56 -24.03 -17.06
N THR A 37 -4.39 -24.41 -18.05
CA THR A 37 -4.93 -23.50 -19.07
C THR A 37 -6.44 -23.58 -19.14
N ILE A 38 -7.11 -22.45 -19.39
CA ILE A 38 -8.54 -22.38 -19.73
C ILE A 38 -8.65 -21.71 -21.10
N ASP A 39 -9.23 -22.38 -22.10
CA ASP A 39 -9.36 -21.83 -23.47
C ASP A 39 -8.04 -21.28 -24.06
N ASN A 40 -6.93 -22.00 -23.84
CA ASN A 40 -5.56 -21.60 -24.22
C ASN A 40 -5.00 -20.38 -23.48
N GLU A 41 -5.69 -19.86 -22.45
CA GLU A 41 -5.15 -18.84 -21.56
C GLU A 41 -4.43 -19.51 -20.38
N PRO A 42 -3.13 -19.22 -20.17
CA PRO A 42 -2.36 -19.81 -19.08
C PRO A 42 -2.76 -19.20 -17.72
N VAL A 43 -2.88 -20.06 -16.72
CA VAL A 43 -2.97 -19.69 -15.30
C VAL A 43 -1.69 -20.15 -14.63
N TYR A 44 -1.00 -19.22 -13.96
CA TYR A 44 0.35 -19.43 -13.44
C TYR A 44 0.36 -19.94 -11.99
N VAL A 45 1.42 -20.66 -11.63
CA VAL A 45 1.67 -21.13 -10.27
C VAL A 45 1.70 -19.97 -9.28
N SER A 46 2.36 -18.86 -9.62
CA SER A 46 2.45 -17.67 -8.76
C SER A 46 1.10 -17.04 -8.44
N GLU A 47 0.13 -17.10 -9.37
CA GLU A 47 -1.23 -16.64 -9.13
C GLU A 47 -1.92 -17.54 -8.09
N PHE A 48 -1.81 -18.86 -8.26
CA PHE A 48 -2.37 -19.83 -7.32
C PHE A 48 -1.78 -19.67 -5.93
N GLU A 49 -0.45 -19.64 -5.79
CA GLU A 49 0.23 -19.49 -4.49
C GLU A 49 -0.19 -18.20 -3.78
N ARG A 50 -0.25 -17.08 -4.51
CA ARG A 50 -0.67 -15.80 -3.93
C ARG A 50 -2.10 -15.87 -3.39
N VAL A 51 -3.02 -16.48 -4.13
CA VAL A 51 -4.43 -16.60 -3.73
C VAL A 51 -4.60 -17.62 -2.61
N TYR A 52 -3.92 -18.76 -2.68
CA TYR A 52 -3.89 -19.79 -1.65
C TYR A 52 -3.39 -19.23 -0.32
N ASN A 53 -2.20 -18.62 -0.30
CA ASN A 53 -1.60 -18.08 0.92
C ASN A 53 -2.40 -16.92 1.52
N LYS A 54 -2.99 -16.05 0.68
CA LYS A 54 -3.82 -14.92 1.15
C LYS A 54 -5.11 -15.38 1.82
N ASN A 55 -5.68 -16.49 1.37
CA ASN A 55 -6.99 -16.96 1.83
C ASN A 55 -6.91 -18.13 2.81
N LEU A 56 -5.73 -18.68 3.08
CA LEU A 56 -5.56 -19.88 3.91
C LEU A 56 -6.22 -19.75 5.29
N ASP A 57 -6.12 -18.56 5.89
CA ASP A 57 -6.72 -18.25 7.19
C ASP A 57 -8.24 -17.97 7.12
N LEU A 58 -8.77 -17.70 5.93
CA LEU A 58 -10.20 -17.46 5.69
C LEU A 58 -10.97 -18.76 5.41
N VAL A 59 -10.27 -19.83 5.03
CA VAL A 59 -10.87 -21.15 4.78
C VAL A 59 -11.30 -21.77 6.11
N LYS A 60 -12.62 -21.88 6.30
CA LYS A 60 -13.24 -22.40 7.53
C LYS A 60 -13.17 -23.92 7.65
N ASP A 61 -13.21 -24.62 6.51
CA ASP A 61 -13.13 -26.08 6.46
C ASP A 61 -11.67 -26.50 6.32
N GLU A 62 -11.13 -27.17 7.33
CA GLU A 62 -9.73 -27.60 7.31
C GLU A 62 -9.40 -28.55 6.15
N SER A 63 -10.38 -29.32 5.65
CA SER A 63 -10.16 -30.19 4.49
C SER A 63 -9.91 -29.40 3.20
N GLN A 64 -10.43 -28.18 3.10
CA GLN A 64 -10.22 -27.28 1.97
C GLN A 64 -8.90 -26.50 2.05
N LYS A 65 -8.15 -26.64 3.16
CA LYS A 65 -6.78 -26.16 3.27
C LYS A 65 -5.78 -27.11 2.64
N ASP A 66 -6.19 -28.34 2.32
CA ASP A 66 -5.38 -29.23 1.50
C ASP A 66 -5.16 -28.61 0.12
N VAL A 67 -3.93 -28.69 -0.39
CA VAL A 67 -3.52 -28.01 -1.62
C VAL A 67 -4.30 -28.54 -2.83
N ASP A 68 -4.59 -29.84 -2.88
CA ASP A 68 -5.31 -30.45 -3.99
C ASP A 68 -6.79 -30.06 -3.98
N GLU A 69 -7.41 -30.01 -2.81
CA GLU A 69 -8.80 -29.55 -2.67
C GLU A 69 -8.93 -28.05 -2.96
N TYR A 70 -7.99 -27.23 -2.49
CA TYR A 70 -7.97 -25.81 -2.82
C TYR A 70 -7.74 -25.58 -4.31
N LEU A 71 -6.90 -26.38 -4.97
CA LEU A 71 -6.71 -26.32 -6.42
C LEU A 71 -8.01 -26.56 -7.18
N LYS A 72 -8.84 -27.52 -6.77
CA LYS A 72 -10.17 -27.74 -7.37
C LYS A 72 -11.07 -26.52 -7.21
N LEU A 73 -11.07 -25.90 -6.02
CA LEU A 73 -11.83 -24.66 -5.76
C LEU A 73 -11.34 -23.51 -6.65
N PHE A 74 -10.02 -23.36 -6.78
CA PHE A 74 -9.39 -22.32 -7.59
C PHE A 74 -9.71 -22.50 -9.09
N VAL A 75 -9.64 -23.72 -9.62
CA VAL A 75 -10.06 -24.02 -11.01
C VAL A 75 -11.52 -23.63 -11.23
N ASN A 76 -12.42 -24.05 -10.33
CA ASN A 76 -13.84 -23.69 -10.40
C ASN A 76 -14.07 -22.17 -10.34
N TYR A 77 -13.29 -21.46 -9.52
CA TYR A 77 -13.31 -20.00 -9.44
C TYR A 77 -12.90 -19.36 -10.76
N LYS A 78 -11.79 -19.81 -11.38
CA LYS A 78 -11.32 -19.27 -12.67
C LYS A 78 -12.31 -19.54 -13.81
N LEU A 79 -12.94 -20.72 -13.84
CA LEU A 79 -14.00 -21.04 -14.80
C LEU A 79 -15.22 -20.12 -14.65
N LYS A 80 -15.68 -19.88 -13.42
CA LYS A 80 -16.79 -18.95 -13.15
C LYS A 80 -16.46 -17.52 -13.57
N LEU A 81 -15.21 -17.10 -13.35
CA LEU A 81 -14.75 -15.77 -13.74
C LEU A 81 -14.76 -15.62 -15.28
N LYS A 82 -14.24 -16.62 -16.01
CA LYS A 82 -14.25 -16.64 -17.48
C LYS A 82 -15.67 -16.52 -18.04
N GLU A 83 -16.60 -17.31 -17.51
CA GLU A 83 -18.02 -17.27 -17.90
C GLU A 83 -18.68 -15.92 -17.57
N ALA A 84 -18.32 -15.30 -16.43
CA ALA A 84 -18.85 -13.99 -16.05
C ALA A 84 -18.42 -12.89 -17.04
N TYR A 85 -17.16 -12.89 -17.48
CA TYR A 85 -16.66 -12.00 -18.52
C TYR A 85 -17.31 -12.28 -19.88
N ALA A 86 -17.47 -13.56 -20.26
CA ALA A 86 -18.16 -13.93 -21.49
C ALA A 86 -19.62 -13.42 -21.52
N LYS A 87 -20.26 -13.32 -20.35
CA LYS A 87 -21.61 -12.74 -20.16
C LYS A 87 -21.64 -11.21 -20.00
N GLY A 88 -20.49 -10.54 -20.05
CA GLY A 88 -20.39 -9.08 -19.84
C GLY A 88 -20.89 -8.62 -18.47
N LEU A 89 -20.77 -9.47 -17.43
CA LEU A 89 -21.25 -9.11 -16.09
C LEU A 89 -20.46 -7.94 -15.47
N ASP A 90 -19.19 -7.80 -15.86
CA ASP A 90 -18.28 -6.71 -15.50
C ASP A 90 -18.61 -5.38 -16.21
N GLU A 91 -19.40 -5.41 -17.28
CA GLU A 91 -19.80 -4.19 -17.98
C GLU A 91 -20.99 -3.48 -17.33
N LYS A 92 -21.71 -4.19 -16.45
CA LYS A 92 -22.94 -3.69 -15.80
C LYS A 92 -22.66 -2.40 -15.01
N PRO A 93 -23.55 -1.38 -15.12
CA PRO A 93 -23.40 -0.13 -14.37
C PRO A 93 -23.37 -0.32 -12.84
N SER A 94 -24.04 -1.35 -12.31
CA SER A 94 -23.97 -1.69 -10.88
C SER A 94 -22.57 -2.15 -10.47
N TYR A 95 -21.97 -3.07 -11.24
CA TYR A 95 -20.62 -3.58 -10.99
C TYR A 95 -19.58 -2.46 -11.06
N LYS A 96 -19.63 -1.62 -12.10
CA LYS A 96 -18.69 -0.49 -12.23
C LYS A 96 -18.76 0.49 -11.06
N ARG A 97 -19.97 0.78 -10.56
CA ARG A 97 -20.17 1.64 -9.37
C ARG A 97 -19.62 1.01 -8.09
N GLU A 98 -19.83 -0.28 -7.90
CA GLU A 98 -19.32 -1.02 -6.76
C GLU A 98 -17.79 -1.11 -6.78
N LEU A 99 -17.21 -1.45 -7.94
CA LEU A 99 -15.77 -1.46 -8.15
C LEU A 99 -15.11 -0.10 -7.87
N ASP A 100 -15.74 1.00 -8.31
CA ASP A 100 -15.26 2.36 -8.02
C ASP A 100 -15.28 2.67 -6.52
N THR A 101 -16.34 2.24 -5.82
CA THR A 101 -16.44 2.37 -4.36
C THR A 101 -15.31 1.65 -3.66
N TYR A 102 -15.03 0.38 -4.03
CA TYR A 102 -13.94 -0.38 -3.42
C TYR A 102 -12.56 0.20 -3.72
N LYS A 103 -12.35 0.73 -4.93
CA LYS A 103 -11.10 1.42 -5.27
C LYS A 103 -10.87 2.66 -4.41
N LYS A 104 -11.90 3.47 -4.19
CA LYS A 104 -11.82 4.66 -3.32
C LYS A 104 -11.49 4.27 -1.88
N GLN A 105 -12.21 3.30 -1.33
CA GLN A 105 -11.95 2.80 0.04
C GLN A 105 -10.53 2.25 0.22
N LEU A 106 -10.00 1.56 -0.78
CA LEU A 106 -8.61 1.09 -0.73
C LEU A 106 -7.62 2.25 -0.83
N ALA A 107 -7.86 3.22 -1.73
CA ALA A 107 -7.00 4.37 -1.93
C ALA A 107 -6.93 5.27 -0.69
N ASP A 108 -8.04 5.47 0.02
CA ASP A 108 -8.09 6.30 1.24
C ASP A 108 -7.06 5.84 2.29
N ASN A 109 -6.84 4.53 2.44
CA ASN A 109 -5.84 3.99 3.36
C ASN A 109 -4.38 4.31 2.97
N PHE A 110 -4.13 4.65 1.70
CA PHE A 110 -2.81 5.03 1.19
C PHE A 110 -2.64 6.55 1.03
N LEU A 111 -3.74 7.31 0.98
CA LEU A 111 -3.72 8.76 0.80
C LEU A 111 -3.68 9.53 2.13
N ASN A 112 -4.07 8.90 3.23
CA ASN A 112 -3.95 9.49 4.56
C ASN A 112 -2.48 9.39 5.02
N ASP A 113 -1.74 10.47 4.83
CA ASP A 113 -0.38 10.61 5.38
C ASP A 113 -0.46 10.66 6.91
N SER A 114 -0.13 9.54 7.54
CA SER A 114 -0.16 9.41 9.00
C SER A 114 0.83 10.35 9.68
N GLU A 115 1.88 10.81 8.98
CA GLU A 115 2.92 11.64 9.57
C GLU A 115 2.41 13.05 9.85
N VAL A 116 1.80 13.70 8.85
CA VAL A 116 1.16 15.02 8.99
C VAL A 116 0.01 14.99 10.00
N THR A 117 -0.74 13.89 10.03
CA THR A 117 -1.88 13.74 10.95
C THR A 117 -1.40 13.66 12.41
N ASN A 118 -0.28 12.99 12.67
CA ASN A 118 0.26 12.86 14.03
C ASN A 118 0.86 14.15 14.57
N GLU A 119 1.54 14.95 13.74
CA GLU A 119 2.06 16.26 14.14
C GLU A 119 0.93 17.21 14.55
N LEU A 120 -0.15 17.26 13.77
CA LEU A 120 -1.33 18.09 14.09
C LEU A 120 -2.05 17.62 15.36
N VAL A 121 -2.10 16.30 15.60
CA VAL A 121 -2.66 15.74 16.84
C VAL A 121 -1.80 16.12 18.05
N GLN A 122 -0.47 16.05 17.93
CA GLN A 122 0.44 16.47 18.98
C GLN A 122 0.34 17.97 19.25
N GLU A 123 0.28 18.79 18.20
CA GLU A 123 0.09 20.24 18.34
C GLU A 123 -1.23 20.57 19.03
N ALA A 124 -2.33 19.90 18.66
CA ALA A 124 -3.62 20.06 19.30
C ALA A 124 -3.57 19.67 20.78
N TYR A 125 -2.89 18.57 21.12
CA TYR A 125 -2.66 18.15 22.51
C TYR A 125 -1.85 19.20 23.28
N ASP A 126 -0.72 19.66 22.75
CA ASP A 126 0.15 20.64 23.40
C ASP A 126 -0.57 21.97 23.66
N ARG A 127 -1.49 22.37 22.75
CA ARG A 127 -2.38 23.53 22.94
C ARG A 127 -3.39 23.34 24.07
N THR A 128 -3.75 22.11 24.44
CA THR A 128 -4.65 21.87 25.61
C THR A 128 -3.93 21.95 26.95
N VAL A 129 -2.61 21.72 26.97
CA VAL A 129 -1.82 21.74 28.21
C VAL A 129 -1.73 23.16 28.78
N ASN A 130 -1.72 24.18 27.92
CA ASN A 130 -1.55 25.57 28.31
C ASN A 130 -2.78 26.40 27.95
N GLU A 131 -3.42 27.01 28.95
CA GLU A 131 -4.53 27.93 28.73
C GLU A 131 -4.03 29.37 28.58
N VAL A 132 -4.40 30.03 27.48
CA VAL A 132 -4.06 31.43 27.22
C VAL A 132 -5.32 32.28 27.34
N ASN A 133 -5.32 33.21 28.29
CA ASN A 133 -6.36 34.24 28.36
C ASN A 133 -6.02 35.36 27.37
N ALA A 134 -6.71 35.38 26.23
CA ALA A 134 -6.51 36.35 25.16
C ALA A 134 -7.80 37.10 24.83
N SER A 135 -7.66 38.39 24.51
CA SER A 135 -8.70 39.20 23.90
C SER A 135 -8.30 39.52 22.46
N HIS A 136 -9.23 39.45 21.52
CA HIS A 136 -8.96 39.77 20.12
C HIS A 136 -10.00 40.75 19.57
N ILE A 137 -9.56 41.58 18.63
CA ILE A 137 -10.39 42.48 17.84
C ILE A 137 -10.31 41.99 16.39
N LEU A 138 -11.46 41.64 15.81
CA LEU A 138 -11.56 41.20 14.42
C LEU A 138 -12.28 42.28 13.60
N VAL A 139 -11.59 42.82 12.59
CA VAL A 139 -12.19 43.71 11.58
C VAL A 139 -12.32 42.92 10.28
N ARG A 140 -13.52 42.89 9.71
CA ARG A 140 -13.80 42.14 8.47
C ARG A 140 -13.37 42.95 7.25
N MET A 141 -12.80 42.26 6.27
CA MET A 141 -12.38 42.82 4.98
C MET A 141 -12.81 41.91 3.84
N ASN A 142 -12.84 42.44 2.62
CA ASN A 142 -13.09 41.65 1.41
C ASN A 142 -11.91 40.71 1.10
N GLU A 143 -12.15 39.65 0.34
CA GLU A 143 -11.15 38.62 -0.01
C GLU A 143 -9.92 39.20 -0.73
N ASN A 144 -10.12 40.26 -1.52
CA ASN A 144 -9.05 41.01 -2.19
C ASN A 144 -9.14 42.50 -1.81
N PRO A 145 -8.63 42.88 -0.62
CA PRO A 145 -8.72 44.25 -0.14
C PRO A 145 -7.79 45.17 -0.92
N THR A 146 -8.20 46.43 -1.07
CA THR A 146 -7.29 47.48 -1.56
C THR A 146 -6.34 47.96 -0.46
N PRO A 147 -5.24 48.65 -0.83
CA PRO A 147 -4.39 49.32 0.16
C PRO A 147 -5.18 50.31 1.04
N GLU A 148 -6.17 51.01 0.47
CA GLU A 148 -7.06 51.90 1.22
C GLU A 148 -7.89 51.14 2.28
N ASP A 149 -8.49 50.00 1.92
CA ASP A 149 -9.28 49.17 2.85
C ASP A 149 -8.43 48.67 4.03
N THR A 150 -7.18 48.29 3.75
CA THR A 150 -6.24 47.82 4.76
C THR A 150 -5.85 48.94 5.72
N LEU A 151 -5.64 50.16 5.20
CA LEU A 151 -5.32 51.33 6.01
C LEU A 151 -6.52 51.73 6.89
N GLN A 152 -7.74 51.65 6.36
CA GLN A 152 -8.95 51.90 7.13
C GLN A 152 -9.11 50.89 8.28
N ALA A 153 -8.99 49.60 8.00
CA ALA A 153 -9.07 48.54 9.00
C ALA A 153 -7.99 48.68 10.09
N TYR A 154 -6.76 49.03 9.71
CA TYR A 154 -5.68 49.30 10.66
C TYR A 154 -6.03 50.47 11.59
N ASN A 155 -6.50 51.58 11.03
CA ASN A 155 -6.88 52.75 11.81
C ASN A 155 -8.06 52.47 12.76
N GLU A 156 -9.00 51.62 12.34
CA GLU A 156 -10.10 51.16 13.20
C GLU A 156 -9.58 50.33 14.38
N ILE A 157 -8.68 49.38 14.13
CA ILE A 157 -8.04 48.57 15.19
C ILE A 157 -7.28 49.47 16.18
N VAL A 158 -6.52 50.45 15.69
CA VAL A 158 -5.75 51.37 16.54
C VAL A 158 -6.67 52.21 17.43
N LYS A 159 -7.86 52.59 16.97
CA LYS A 159 -8.84 53.34 17.79
C LYS A 159 -9.51 52.50 18.87
N LEU A 160 -9.63 51.19 18.65
CA LEU A 160 -10.29 50.26 19.56
C LEU A 160 -9.34 49.69 20.63
N ARG A 161 -8.05 50.01 20.53
CA ARG A 161 -6.98 49.57 21.43
C ARG A 161 -6.75 50.57 22.55
#